data_AF-A0A1D1XDL4-F1
#
_entry.id   AF-A0A1D1XDL4-F1
#
_cell.length_a   1.000
_cell.length_b   1.000
_cell.length_c   1.000
_cell.angle_alpha   90.00
_cell.angle_beta   90.00
_cell.angle_gamma   90.00
#
_symmetry.space_group_name_H-M   'P 1'
#
loop_
_entity.id
_entity.type
_entity.pdbx_description
1 polymer ?
#
loop_
_entity_poly.entity_id
_entity_poly.type
_entity_poly.pdbx_seq_one_letter_code
_entity_poly.pdbx_strand_id
1 'polypeptide(L)'
;AEEFRLAQIAGLNIIVQVDDMDEVSQYYQNRGCFNEIISLMESGLGLERAHMGIFTELGVLYARYRPEKLMEHIKLFSTRLNIPKLIRACDEQQHWKELTYLYIQYDEFDNAATTIMNHSPDAWDHMQFKD
;
A
#
# COMPACT_ATOMS: atom_id res chain seq x y z
N ALA A 1 21.82 13.27 8.22
CA ALA A 1 21.19 12.32 9.16
C ALA A 1 20.31 13.04 10.19
N GLU A 2 20.80 14.11 10.81
CA GLU A 2 20.04 14.86 11.83
C GLU A 2 18.77 15.55 11.30
N GLU A 3 18.82 16.06 10.05
CA GLU A 3 17.68 16.70 9.38
C GLU A 3 16.48 15.75 9.21
N PHE A 4 16.72 14.48 8.88
CA PHE A 4 15.64 13.51 8.67
C PHE A 4 14.98 13.05 9.97
N ARG A 5 15.72 13.05 11.08
CA ARG A 5 15.13 12.74 12.40
C ARG A 5 14.10 13.79 12.81
N LEU A 6 14.41 15.07 12.61
CA LEU A 6 13.49 16.16 12.89
C LEU A 6 12.31 16.17 11.91
N ALA A 7 12.59 15.93 10.63
CA ALA A 7 11.55 15.82 9.60
C ALA A 7 10.57 14.67 9.89
N GLN A 8 11.04 13.55 10.43
CA GLN A 8 10.18 12.43 10.84
C GLN A 8 9.23 12.83 11.98
N ILE A 9 9.74 13.48 13.03
CA ILE A 9 8.91 13.94 14.16
C ILE A 9 7.86 14.95 13.68
N ALA A 10 8.27 15.92 12.85
CA ALA A 10 7.35 16.91 12.30
C ALA A 10 6.32 16.24 11.37
N GLY A 11 6.76 15.36 10.48
CA GLY A 11 5.93 14.62 9.55
C GLY A 11 4.83 13.82 10.24
N LEU A 12 5.13 13.16 11.36
CA LEU A 12 4.14 12.38 12.13
C LEU A 12 2.98 13.24 12.64
N ASN A 13 3.21 14.54 12.91
CA ASN A 13 2.16 15.47 13.32
C ASN A 13 1.33 16.00 12.15
N ILE A 14 1.84 15.89 10.92
CA ILE A 14 1.18 16.38 9.70
C ILE A 14 0.35 15.26 9.06
N ILE A 15 0.93 14.07 8.88
CA ILE A 15 0.25 12.96 8.16
C ILE A 15 -1.01 12.44 8.85
N VAL A 16 -1.26 12.82 10.11
CA VAL A 16 -2.52 12.50 10.81
C VAL A 16 -3.67 13.37 10.32
N GLN A 17 -3.38 14.50 9.68
CA GLN A 17 -4.36 15.31 8.98
C GLN A 17 -4.54 14.77 7.57
N VAL A 18 -5.77 14.37 7.26
CA VAL A 18 -6.12 13.68 6.00
C VAL A 18 -5.77 14.54 4.78
N ASP A 19 -6.08 15.84 4.86
CA ASP A 19 -5.93 16.78 3.75
C ASP A 19 -4.45 17.05 3.39
N ASP A 20 -3.55 16.95 4.37
CA ASP A 20 -2.13 17.30 4.21
C ASP A 20 -1.26 16.08 3.85
N MET A 21 -1.75 14.86 4.10
CA MET A 21 -0.97 13.62 3.96
C MET A 21 -0.50 13.40 2.51
N ASP A 22 -1.37 13.64 1.53
CA ASP A 22 -1.04 13.47 0.11
C ASP A 22 0.05 14.46 -0.33
N GLU A 23 0.04 15.70 0.15
CA GLU A 23 1.07 16.70 -0.15
C GLU A 23 2.43 16.29 0.43
N VAL A 24 2.45 15.80 1.68
CA VAL A 24 3.67 15.27 2.31
C VAL A 24 4.22 14.08 1.51
N SER A 25 3.36 13.13 1.11
CA SER A 25 3.78 11.98 0.31
C SER A 25 4.44 12.41 -1.01
N GLN A 26 3.81 13.34 -1.73
CA GLN A 26 4.34 13.87 -2.98
C GLN A 26 5.65 14.64 -2.78
N TYR A 27 5.75 15.45 -1.72
CA TYR A 27 6.96 16.23 -1.41
C TYR A 27 8.20 15.35 -1.26
N TYR A 28 8.09 14.23 -0.53
CA TYR A 28 9.19 13.28 -0.37
C TYR A 28 9.47 12.52 -1.66
N GLN A 29 8.44 12.05 -2.37
CA GLN A 29 8.60 11.28 -3.62
C GLN A 29 9.29 12.13 -4.71
N ASN A 30 8.91 13.39 -4.88
CA ASN A 30 9.50 14.30 -5.87
C ASN A 30 10.99 14.60 -5.60
N ARG A 31 11.46 14.37 -4.38
CA ARG A 31 12.87 14.53 -3.97
C ARG A 31 13.65 13.22 -3.97
N GLY A 32 13.01 12.10 -4.32
CA GLY A 32 13.62 10.77 -4.28
C GLY A 32 13.82 10.23 -2.86
N CYS A 33 13.19 10.83 -1.84
CA CYS A 33 13.30 10.42 -0.43
C CYS A 33 12.33 9.28 -0.10
N PHE A 34 12.40 8.18 -0.87
CA PHE A 34 11.46 7.06 -0.80
C PHE A 34 11.57 6.26 0.51
N ASN A 35 12.80 6.07 1.00
CA ASN A 35 13.02 5.34 2.25
C ASN A 35 12.47 6.12 3.44
N GLU A 36 12.62 7.44 3.43
CA GLU A 36 12.19 8.32 4.50
C GLU A 36 10.67 8.43 4.55
N ILE A 37 9.99 8.54 3.41
CA ILE A 37 8.51 8.58 3.40
C ILE A 37 7.91 7.22 3.79
N ILE A 38 8.51 6.11 3.37
CA ILE A 38 8.08 4.79 3.81
C ILE A 38 8.24 4.66 5.33
N SER A 39 9.41 5.05 5.86
CA SER A 39 9.65 4.99 7.31
C SER A 39 8.70 5.91 8.11
N LEU A 40 8.37 7.09 7.56
CA LEU A 40 7.41 8.01 8.14
C LEU A 40 6.00 7.39 8.18
N MET A 41 5.54 6.79 7.08
CA MET A 41 4.24 6.14 7.00
C MET A 41 4.16 4.87 7.87
N GLU A 42 5.22 4.04 7.91
CA GLU A 42 5.35 2.88 8.80
C GLU A 42 5.19 3.31 10.28
N SER A 43 5.86 4.39 10.66
CA SER A 43 5.74 4.97 12.00
C SER A 43 4.34 5.55 12.27
N GLY A 44 3.70 6.08 11.23
CA GLY A 44 2.35 6.64 11.28
C GLY A 44 1.26 5.62 11.60
N LEU A 45 1.47 4.33 11.30
CA LEU A 45 0.49 3.27 11.57
C LEU A 45 0.16 3.12 13.06
N GLY A 46 1.12 3.43 13.95
CA GLY A 46 1.00 3.29 15.40
C GLY A 46 0.35 4.49 16.10
N LEU A 47 0.02 5.56 15.37
CA LEU A 47 -0.59 6.75 15.96
C LEU A 47 -2.06 6.52 16.29
N GLU A 48 -2.55 7.03 17.43
CA GLU A 48 -3.97 6.98 17.80
C GLU A 48 -4.88 7.62 16.74
N ARG A 49 -4.38 8.66 16.07
CA ARG A 49 -5.07 9.40 15.00
C ARG A 49 -4.81 8.85 13.60
N ALA A 50 -4.23 7.65 13.48
CA ALA A 50 -4.00 7.03 12.18
C ALA A 50 -5.34 6.78 11.45
N HIS A 51 -5.44 7.19 10.20
CA HIS A 51 -6.65 7.06 9.37
C HIS A 51 -6.35 6.25 8.10
N MET A 52 -7.38 5.81 7.37
CA MET A 52 -7.30 4.93 6.19
C MET A 52 -6.29 5.41 5.11
N GLY A 53 -6.12 6.73 4.97
CA GLY A 53 -5.16 7.36 4.07
C GLY A 53 -3.72 6.87 4.28
N ILE A 54 -3.25 6.84 5.53
CA ILE A 54 -1.89 6.38 5.86
C ILE A 54 -1.67 4.92 5.45
N PHE A 55 -2.63 4.03 5.76
CA PHE A 55 -2.54 2.60 5.41
C PHE A 55 -2.54 2.40 3.90
N THR A 56 -3.41 3.12 3.20
CA THR A 56 -3.53 3.01 1.74
C THR A 56 -2.29 3.55 1.06
N GLU A 57 -1.81 4.72 1.45
CA GLU A 57 -0.64 5.36 0.86
C GLU A 57 0.63 4.53 1.12
N LEU A 58 0.79 3.96 2.32
CA LEU A 58 1.88 3.02 2.59
C LEU A 58 1.83 1.79 1.66
N GLY A 59 0.63 1.24 1.42
CA GLY A 59 0.48 0.13 0.46
C GLY A 59 0.88 0.54 -0.97
N VAL A 60 0.54 1.76 -1.41
CA VAL A 60 0.98 2.28 -2.71
C VAL A 60 2.51 2.45 -2.77
N LEU A 61 3.12 2.95 -1.69
CA LEU A 61 4.58 3.09 -1.60
C LEU A 61 5.27 1.73 -1.61
N TYR A 62 4.73 0.72 -0.93
CA TYR A 62 5.25 -0.65 -1.00
C TYR A 62 5.13 -1.23 -2.40
N ALA A 63 3.99 -1.07 -3.08
CA ALA A 63 3.84 -1.53 -4.45
C ALA A 63 4.91 -0.96 -5.39
N ARG A 64 5.33 0.30 -5.20
CA ARG A 64 6.32 0.94 -6.08
C ARG A 64 7.77 0.69 -5.69
N TYR A 65 8.06 0.59 -4.39
CA TYR A 65 9.43 0.70 -3.91
C TYR A 65 9.87 -0.47 -3.01
N ARG A 66 8.94 -1.23 -2.42
CA ARG A 66 9.21 -2.36 -1.51
C ARG A 66 8.14 -3.46 -1.64
N PRO A 67 8.04 -4.11 -2.81
CA PRO A 67 6.98 -5.07 -3.09
C PRO A 67 7.01 -6.28 -2.14
N GLU A 68 8.17 -6.61 -1.58
CA GLU A 68 8.34 -7.71 -0.63
C GLU A 68 7.51 -7.56 0.66
N LYS A 69 7.07 -6.33 1.00
CA LYS A 69 6.22 -6.05 2.17
C LYS A 69 4.73 -5.92 1.83
N LEU A 70 4.38 -5.88 0.55
CA LEU A 70 3.05 -5.45 0.10
C LEU A 70 1.94 -6.43 0.53
N MET A 71 2.11 -7.72 0.26
CA MET A 71 1.09 -8.73 0.58
C MET A 71 0.79 -8.80 2.08
N GLU A 72 1.82 -8.78 2.93
CA GLU A 72 1.67 -8.82 4.38
C GLU A 72 0.89 -7.58 4.86
N HIS A 73 1.24 -6.39 4.35
CA HIS A 73 0.52 -5.15 4.66
C HIS A 73 -0.95 -5.21 4.26
N ILE A 74 -1.26 -5.68 3.05
CA ILE A 74 -2.64 -5.82 2.57
C ILE A 74 -3.45 -6.75 3.48
N LYS A 75 -2.89 -7.91 3.84
CA LYS A 75 -3.55 -8.90 4.70
C LYS A 75 -3.79 -8.38 6.11
N LEU A 76 -2.80 -7.68 6.70
CA LEU A 76 -2.91 -7.17 8.07
C LEU A 76 -3.93 -6.03 8.20
N PHE A 77 -4.09 -5.22 7.16
CA PHE A 77 -4.88 -3.98 7.24
C PHE A 77 -6.09 -3.94 6.30
N SER A 78 -6.55 -5.07 5.77
CA SER A 78 -7.62 -5.15 4.74
C SER A 78 -8.86 -4.28 5.03
N THR A 79 -9.29 -4.19 6.28
CA THR A 79 -10.46 -3.39 6.71
C THR A 79 -10.21 -1.88 6.78
N ARG A 80 -8.96 -1.45 6.65
CA ARG A 80 -8.50 -0.05 6.78
C ARG A 80 -7.86 0.46 5.49
N LEU A 81 -8.09 -0.20 4.36
CA LEU A 81 -7.54 0.16 3.06
C LEU A 81 -8.64 0.64 2.11
N ASN A 82 -8.28 1.60 1.26
CA ASN A 82 -9.05 1.87 0.05
C ASN A 82 -8.64 0.83 -1.01
N ILE A 83 -9.38 -0.28 -1.07
CA ILE A 83 -9.09 -1.40 -1.97
C ILE A 83 -9.04 -0.96 -3.44
N PRO A 84 -9.97 -0.17 -3.99
CA PRO A 84 -9.88 0.31 -5.38
C PRO A 84 -8.61 1.11 -5.71
N LYS A 85 -8.06 1.89 -4.77
CA LYS A 85 -6.78 2.60 -4.98
C LYS A 85 -5.62 1.60 -5.04
N LEU A 86 -5.62 0.57 -4.20
CA LEU A 86 -4.56 -0.46 -4.22
C LEU A 86 -4.65 -1.42 -5.40
N ILE A 87 -5.84 -1.78 -5.88
CA ILE A 87 -6.02 -2.56 -7.10
C ILE A 87 -5.30 -1.87 -8.26
N ARG A 88 -5.56 -0.56 -8.46
CA ARG A 88 -4.88 0.23 -9.50
C ARG A 88 -3.36 0.24 -9.32
N ALA A 89 -2.87 0.44 -8.10
CA ALA A 89 -1.43 0.44 -7.84
C ALA A 89 -0.78 -0.93 -8.08
N CYS A 90 -1.45 -2.04 -7.73
CA CYS A 90 -0.95 -3.39 -7.97
C CYS A 90 -0.97 -3.74 -9.45
N ASP A 91 -2.01 -3.34 -10.19
CA ASP A 91 -2.11 -3.55 -11.63
C ASP A 91 -1.02 -2.76 -12.39
N GLU A 92 -0.86 -1.46 -12.08
CA GLU A 92 0.20 -0.61 -12.66
C GLU A 92 1.62 -1.17 -12.42
N GLN A 93 1.84 -1.83 -11.28
CA GLN A 93 3.13 -2.40 -10.88
C GLN A 93 3.25 -3.91 -11.14
N GLN A 94 2.23 -4.53 -11.74
CA GLN A 94 2.19 -5.95 -12.11
C GLN A 94 2.32 -6.92 -10.91
N HIS A 95 1.80 -6.54 -9.74
CA HIS A 95 1.74 -7.38 -8.54
C HIS A 95 0.55 -8.34 -8.61
N TRP A 96 0.61 -9.33 -9.51
CA TRP A 96 -0.54 -10.16 -9.87
C TRP A 96 -1.12 -10.96 -8.71
N LYS A 97 -0.26 -11.38 -7.77
CA LYS A 97 -0.69 -12.13 -6.58
C LYS A 97 -1.50 -11.25 -5.63
N GLU A 98 -0.98 -10.06 -5.32
CA GLU A 98 -1.63 -9.05 -4.49
C GLU A 98 -2.89 -8.51 -5.17
N LEU A 99 -2.84 -8.29 -6.49
CA LEU A 99 -3.98 -7.86 -7.29
C LEU A 99 -5.12 -8.88 -7.24
N THR A 100 -4.81 -10.16 -7.45
CA THR A 100 -5.78 -11.26 -7.36
C THR A 100 -6.39 -11.34 -5.96
N TYR A 101 -5.56 -11.21 -4.91
CA TYR A 101 -6.04 -11.17 -3.54
C TYR A 101 -6.99 -9.98 -3.29
N LEU A 102 -6.62 -8.78 -3.75
CA LEU A 102 -7.46 -7.59 -3.61
C LEU A 102 -8.79 -7.72 -4.37
N TYR A 103 -8.80 -8.29 -5.58
CA TYR A 103 -10.05 -8.54 -6.31
C TYR A 103 -10.98 -9.47 -5.54
N ILE A 104 -10.46 -10.57 -4.98
CA ILE A 104 -11.26 -11.48 -4.15
C ILE A 104 -11.80 -10.77 -2.90
N GLN A 105 -10.98 -9.95 -2.23
CA GLN A 105 -11.44 -9.17 -1.07
C GLN A 105 -12.46 -8.09 -1.43
N TYR A 106 -12.57 -7.71 -2.70
CA TYR A 106 -13.52 -6.73 -3.21
C TYR A 106 -14.72 -7.38 -3.91
N ASP A 107 -14.90 -8.70 -3.79
CA ASP A 107 -15.94 -9.51 -4.44
C ASP A 107 -15.92 -9.42 -5.99
N GLU A 108 -14.78 -9.07 -6.58
CA GLU A 108 -14.56 -8.95 -8.03
C GLU A 108 -14.00 -10.27 -8.60
N PHE A 109 -14.73 -11.38 -8.41
CA PHE A 109 -14.25 -12.72 -8.74
C PHE A 109 -13.92 -12.92 -10.23
N ASP A 110 -14.66 -12.29 -11.13
CA ASP A 110 -14.40 -12.36 -12.58
C ASP A 110 -13.05 -11.72 -12.95
N ASN A 111 -12.72 -10.60 -12.30
CA ASN A 111 -11.43 -9.92 -12.48
C ASN A 111 -10.28 -10.73 -11.87
N ALA A 112 -10.51 -11.36 -10.70
CA ALA A 112 -9.55 -12.28 -10.09
C ALA A 112 -9.25 -13.48 -11.02
N ALA A 113 -10.30 -14.14 -11.52
CA ALA A 113 -10.17 -15.28 -12.44
C ALA A 113 -9.43 -14.87 -13.73
N THR A 114 -9.77 -13.71 -14.29
CA THR A 114 -9.10 -13.17 -15.50
C THR A 114 -7.61 -12.93 -15.25
N THR A 115 -7.26 -12.35 -14.09
CA THR A 115 -5.86 -12.12 -13.70
C THR A 115 -5.10 -13.44 -13.58
N ILE A 116 -5.69 -14.45 -12.92
CA ILE A 116 -5.11 -15.79 -12.79
C ILE A 116 -4.89 -16.45 -14.16
N MET A 117 -5.88 -16.37 -15.07
CA MET A 117 -5.77 -16.99 -16.40
C MET A 117 -4.66 -16.37 -17.23
N ASN A 118 -4.51 -15.04 -17.18
CA ASN A 118 -3.52 -14.33 -17.99
C ASN A 118 -2.11 -14.34 -17.38
N HIS A 119 -1.99 -14.50 -16.05
CA HIS A 119 -0.74 -14.37 -15.30
C HIS A 119 -0.47 -15.57 -14.38
N SER A 120 -0.91 -16.76 -14.78
CA SER A 120 -0.93 -17.98 -13.96
C SER A 120 0.36 -18.31 -13.18
N PRO A 121 1.58 -18.17 -13.74
CA PRO A 121 2.81 -18.47 -12.99
C PRO A 121 2.99 -17.64 -11.71
N ASP A 122 2.51 -16.39 -11.71
CA ASP A 122 2.71 -15.42 -10.62
C ASP A 122 1.45 -15.21 -9.79
N ALA A 123 0.26 -15.37 -10.40
CA ALA A 123 -1.03 -15.12 -9.77
C ALA A 123 -1.66 -16.35 -9.09
N TRP A 124 -1.26 -17.57 -9.47
CA TRP A 124 -1.89 -18.80 -8.98
C TRP A 124 -1.44 -19.17 -7.56
N ASP A 125 -2.40 -19.31 -6.66
CA ASP A 125 -2.23 -19.96 -5.35
C ASP A 125 -3.26 -21.08 -5.20
N HIS A 126 -2.80 -22.32 -5.09
CA HIS A 126 -3.66 -23.51 -5.04
C HIS A 126 -4.64 -23.50 -3.86
N MET A 127 -4.27 -22.86 -2.74
CA MET A 127 -5.17 -22.74 -1.60
C MET A 127 -6.28 -21.71 -1.83
N GLN A 128 -6.03 -20.69 -2.65
CA GLN A 128 -6.95 -19.59 -2.89
C GLN A 128 -8.05 -19.90 -3.91
N PHE A 129 -7.87 -20.95 -4.73
CA PHE A 129 -8.86 -21.34 -5.75
C PHE A 129 -9.95 -22.31 -5.24
N LYS A 130 -9.71 -22.96 -4.09
CA LYS A 130 -10.55 -24.06 -3.60
C LYS A 130 -11.71 -23.58 -2.71
N ASP A 131 -11.55 -22.44 -2.07
CA ASP A 131 -12.50 -21.81 -1.14
C ASP A 131 -13.27 -20.68 -1.84
#